data_AF-A0AAV0Y065-F1
#
_entry.id   AF-A0AAV0Y065-F1
#
_cell.length_a   1.000
_cell.length_b   1.000
_cell.length_c   1.000
_cell.angle_alpha   90.00
_cell.angle_beta   90.00
_cell.angle_gamma   90.00
#
_symmetry.space_group_name_H-M   'P 1'
#
loop_
_entity.id
_entity.type
_entity.pdbx_description
1 polymer ?
#
loop_
_entity_poly.entity_id
_entity_poly.type
_entity_poly.pdbx_seq_one_letter_code
_entity_poly.pdbx_strand_id
1 'polypeptide(L)'
;MRCDNVTSVARDDSLICSFGSRLLQNHREHHLKRYISQRVRQLSTFLIILRTLVPDLRHLRDFLKPNYFVNIVQAAKKLGQYNEDLNTYTHPSNALKIGHTITQCAEILKTQLMINNHPRDEIQVVNDFLQVFQTEWKFSVSSNANQDIGTKKFNKSIAMPDAKNISILHTYLSSQLAKGMNCIQSGEINKDVYKLVCQTLLTQIIILNRRRSGEVERIKIENYLNRDKNKIQEDIQKALSSVENQLSKNLVRFEIRGKRGRGVPVLLTPDMQKAVDILIKMRKSLNILESNPYMFATPFTIEGSYRGTDCLRDAATKS
;
A
#
# COMPACT_ATOMS: atom_id res chain seq x y z
N MET A 1 -13.55 4.29 6.84
CA MET A 1 -14.11 4.22 5.46
C MET A 1 -14.81 5.54 5.17
N ARG A 2 -14.91 5.96 3.90
CA ARG A 2 -15.74 7.13 3.52
C ARG A 2 -17.21 6.81 3.84
N CYS A 3 -17.95 7.73 4.44
CA CYS A 3 -19.38 7.53 4.70
C CYS A 3 -20.16 7.57 3.37
N ASP A 4 -20.63 6.40 2.93
CA ASP A 4 -21.40 6.20 1.70
C ASP A 4 -22.18 4.88 1.78
N ASN A 5 -23.03 4.62 0.78
CA ASN A 5 -23.85 3.40 0.70
C ASN A 5 -23.01 2.12 0.82
N VAL A 6 -21.84 2.08 0.19
CA VAL A 6 -20.92 0.93 0.27
C VAL A 6 -20.53 0.63 1.72
N THR A 7 -20.33 1.68 2.53
CA THR A 7 -19.99 1.53 3.95
C THR A 7 -21.19 1.12 4.80
N SER A 8 -22.42 1.53 4.45
CA SER A 8 -23.63 0.99 5.09
C SER A 8 -23.72 -0.51 4.86
N VAL A 9 -23.67 -0.94 3.60
CA VAL A 9 -23.71 -2.37 3.24
C VAL A 9 -22.61 -3.18 3.93
N ALA A 10 -21.41 -2.61 4.09
CA ALA A 10 -20.33 -3.26 4.83
C ALA A 10 -20.66 -3.50 6.31
N ARG A 11 -21.34 -2.55 6.96
CA ARG A 11 -21.70 -2.61 8.39
C ARG A 11 -22.91 -3.51 8.63
N ASP A 12 -23.85 -3.53 7.70
CA ASP A 12 -25.11 -4.26 7.81
C ASP A 12 -24.92 -5.77 7.55
N ASP A 13 -23.82 -6.19 6.93
CA ASP A 13 -23.52 -7.59 6.62
C ASP A 13 -22.51 -8.20 7.60
N SER A 14 -22.96 -9.18 8.38
CA SER A 14 -22.15 -9.84 9.43
C SER A 14 -20.96 -10.62 8.88
N LEU A 15 -21.07 -11.19 7.68
CA LEU A 15 -19.98 -11.95 7.06
C LEU A 15 -18.90 -11.02 6.51
N ILE A 16 -19.29 -9.89 5.92
CA ILE A 16 -18.34 -8.84 5.50
C ILE A 16 -17.61 -8.26 6.72
N CYS A 17 -18.32 -8.03 7.83
CA CYS A 17 -17.69 -7.60 9.08
C CYS A 17 -16.68 -8.64 9.60
N SER A 18 -17.06 -9.92 9.60
CA SER A 18 -16.19 -11.03 10.01
C SER A 18 -14.92 -11.11 9.14
N PHE A 19 -15.06 -10.91 7.83
CA PHE A 19 -13.94 -10.82 6.89
C PHE A 19 -13.00 -9.66 7.22
N GLY A 20 -13.54 -8.46 7.47
CA GLY A 20 -12.77 -7.30 7.89
C GLY A 20 -12.01 -7.53 9.20
N SER A 21 -12.67 -8.13 10.20
CA SER A 21 -12.07 -8.49 11.49
C SER A 21 -10.92 -9.49 11.34
N ARG A 22 -11.08 -10.53 10.50
CA ARG A 22 -10.02 -11.51 10.23
C ARG A 22 -8.79 -10.88 9.58
N LEU A 23 -9.00 -9.92 8.67
CA LEU A 23 -7.89 -9.16 8.08
C LEU A 23 -7.17 -8.29 9.11
N LEU A 24 -7.90 -7.66 10.04
CA LEU A 24 -7.30 -6.85 11.11
C LEU A 24 -6.44 -7.68 12.07
N GLN A 25 -6.82 -8.93 12.34
CA GLN A 25 -6.02 -9.85 13.16
C GLN A 25 -4.67 -10.19 12.52
N ASN A 26 -4.66 -10.37 11.20
CA ASN A 26 -3.46 -10.76 10.44
C ASN A 26 -2.57 -9.57 10.04
N HIS A 27 -3.11 -8.34 10.06
CA HIS A 27 -2.44 -7.13 9.61
C HIS A 27 -2.41 -6.09 10.72
N ARG A 28 -1.39 -6.20 11.57
CA ARG A 28 -1.25 -5.36 12.77
C ARG A 28 -0.77 -3.95 12.44
N GLU A 29 -0.10 -3.73 11.31
CA GLU A 29 0.45 -2.42 10.99
C GLU A 29 -0.63 -1.43 10.54
N HIS A 30 -0.63 -0.23 11.12
CA HIS A 30 -1.64 0.81 10.88
C HIS A 30 -1.82 1.15 9.39
N HIS A 31 -0.73 1.21 8.61
CA HIS A 31 -0.78 1.52 7.18
C HIS A 31 -1.61 0.52 6.36
N LEU A 32 -1.81 -0.71 6.87
CA LEU A 32 -2.63 -1.74 6.23
C LEU A 32 -4.12 -1.52 6.47
N LYS A 33 -4.54 -0.66 7.42
CA LYS A 33 -5.97 -0.32 7.60
C LYS A 33 -6.61 0.21 6.33
N ARG A 34 -5.89 0.98 5.52
CA ARG A 34 -6.36 1.46 4.21
C ARG A 34 -6.58 0.31 3.23
N TYR A 35 -5.65 -0.65 3.20
CA TYR A 35 -5.77 -1.86 2.38
C TYR A 35 -6.99 -2.69 2.80
N ILE A 36 -7.17 -2.93 4.10
CA ILE A 36 -8.32 -3.67 4.65
C ILE A 36 -9.62 -2.96 4.29
N SER A 37 -9.68 -1.64 4.49
CA SER A 37 -10.82 -0.81 4.10
C SER A 37 -11.14 -0.95 2.61
N GLN A 38 -10.14 -1.02 1.73
CA GLN A 38 -10.36 -1.22 0.31
C GLN A 38 -10.91 -2.62 0.00
N ARG A 39 -10.40 -3.67 0.67
CA ARG A 39 -10.87 -5.05 0.52
C ARG A 39 -12.33 -5.20 0.95
N VAL A 40 -12.69 -4.66 2.11
CA VAL A 40 -14.06 -4.64 2.62
C VAL A 40 -14.99 -3.90 1.65
N ARG A 41 -14.60 -2.71 1.19
CA ARG A 41 -15.39 -1.94 0.22
C ARG A 41 -15.58 -2.67 -1.10
N GLN A 42 -14.54 -3.33 -1.61
CA GLN A 42 -14.65 -4.13 -2.84
C GLN A 42 -15.69 -5.25 -2.69
N LEU A 43 -15.69 -5.93 -1.54
CA LEU A 43 -16.67 -6.98 -1.23
C LEU A 43 -18.09 -6.42 -1.07
N SER A 44 -18.25 -5.27 -0.42
CA SER A 44 -19.56 -4.60 -0.29
C SER A 44 -20.11 -4.12 -1.62
N THR A 45 -19.26 -3.57 -2.49
CA THR A 45 -19.66 -3.22 -3.87
C THR A 45 -20.08 -4.46 -4.65
N PHE A 46 -19.37 -5.58 -4.48
CA PHE A 46 -19.76 -6.84 -5.09
C PHE A 46 -21.13 -7.34 -4.59
N LEU A 47 -21.41 -7.25 -3.29
CA LEU A 47 -22.72 -7.58 -2.74
C LEU A 47 -23.84 -6.69 -3.29
N ILE A 48 -23.58 -5.39 -3.48
CA ILE A 48 -24.54 -4.49 -4.13
C ILE A 48 -24.87 -4.98 -5.55
N ILE A 49 -23.87 -5.38 -6.33
CA ILE A 49 -24.08 -5.92 -7.68
C ILE A 49 -24.88 -7.23 -7.61
N LEU A 50 -24.58 -8.13 -6.68
CA LEU A 50 -25.33 -9.38 -6.48
C LEU A 50 -26.81 -9.13 -6.19
N ARG A 51 -27.14 -8.16 -5.33
CA ARG A 51 -28.52 -7.75 -5.03
C ARG A 51 -29.28 -7.24 -6.26
N THR A 52 -28.59 -6.69 -7.26
CA THR A 52 -29.23 -6.33 -8.53
C THR A 52 -29.55 -7.52 -9.42
N LEU A 53 -28.83 -8.64 -9.25
CA LEU A 53 -29.02 -9.87 -10.02
C LEU A 53 -30.04 -10.82 -9.37
N VAL A 54 -30.08 -10.85 -8.03
CA VAL A 54 -31.05 -11.64 -7.25
C VAL A 54 -31.59 -10.75 -6.12
N PRO A 55 -32.68 -10.01 -6.37
CA PRO A 55 -33.21 -9.02 -5.41
C PRO A 55 -33.71 -9.61 -4.09
N ASP A 56 -34.09 -10.89 -4.08
CA ASP A 56 -34.66 -11.56 -2.91
C ASP A 56 -33.62 -11.79 -1.78
N LEU A 57 -32.34 -11.80 -2.13
CA LEU A 57 -31.26 -12.09 -1.20
C LEU A 57 -30.59 -10.81 -0.71
N ARG A 58 -30.39 -10.71 0.60
CA ARG A 58 -29.81 -9.51 1.22
C ARG A 58 -28.38 -9.70 1.67
N HIS A 59 -28.01 -10.84 2.24
CA HIS A 59 -26.70 -11.02 2.87
C HIS A 59 -25.76 -11.83 1.99
N LEU A 60 -24.45 -11.59 2.11
CA LEU A 60 -23.43 -12.30 1.33
C LEU A 60 -23.51 -13.82 1.55
N ARG A 61 -23.79 -14.26 2.78
CA ARG A 61 -23.95 -15.68 3.13
C ARG A 61 -25.03 -16.38 2.29
N ASP A 62 -26.07 -15.67 1.87
CA ASP A 62 -27.21 -16.25 1.16
C ASP A 62 -26.81 -16.71 -0.25
N PHE A 63 -25.79 -16.06 -0.82
CA PHE A 63 -25.23 -16.35 -2.14
C PHE A 63 -24.17 -17.46 -2.14
N LEU A 64 -23.66 -17.88 -0.97
CA LEU A 64 -22.58 -18.88 -0.87
C LEU A 64 -23.12 -20.32 -0.97
N LYS A 65 -23.85 -20.58 -2.05
CA LYS A 65 -24.49 -21.86 -2.39
C LYS A 65 -24.26 -22.17 -3.87
N PRO A 66 -24.18 -23.45 -4.27
CA PRO A 66 -23.86 -23.83 -5.66
C PRO A 66 -24.80 -23.21 -6.71
N ASN A 67 -26.10 -23.12 -6.41
CA ASN A 67 -27.11 -22.60 -7.32
C ASN A 67 -26.92 -21.12 -7.70
N TYR A 68 -26.20 -20.34 -6.89
CA TYR A 68 -25.91 -18.93 -7.19
C TYR A 68 -24.54 -18.70 -7.83
N PHE A 69 -23.80 -19.76 -8.18
CA PHE A 69 -22.48 -19.65 -8.78
C PHE A 69 -22.49 -18.80 -10.06
N VAL A 70 -23.49 -19.00 -10.94
CA VAL A 70 -23.62 -18.22 -12.17
C VAL A 70 -23.83 -16.73 -11.88
N ASN A 71 -24.67 -16.38 -10.90
CA ASN A 71 -24.87 -14.99 -10.48
C ASN A 71 -23.58 -14.38 -9.91
N ILE A 72 -22.79 -15.16 -9.16
CA ILE A 72 -21.48 -14.75 -8.64
C ILE A 72 -20.49 -14.44 -9.77
N VAL A 73 -20.44 -15.29 -10.80
CA VAL A 73 -19.62 -15.05 -12.00
C VAL A 73 -20.06 -13.78 -12.72
N GLN A 74 -21.37 -13.61 -12.94
CA GLN A 74 -21.92 -12.41 -13.59
C GLN A 74 -21.62 -11.13 -12.78
N ALA A 75 -21.75 -11.18 -11.44
CA ALA A 75 -21.41 -10.05 -10.59
C ALA A 75 -19.91 -9.72 -10.65
N ALA A 76 -19.04 -10.73 -10.77
CA ALA A 76 -17.60 -10.53 -10.88
C ALA A 76 -17.21 -9.96 -12.24
N LYS A 77 -17.89 -10.41 -13.31
CA LYS A 77 -17.81 -9.81 -14.66
C LYS A 77 -18.19 -8.34 -14.63
N LYS A 78 -19.33 -7.98 -14.03
CA LYS A 78 -19.75 -6.58 -13.85
C LYS A 78 -18.74 -5.77 -13.02
N LEU A 79 -18.22 -6.31 -11.92
CA LEU A 79 -17.21 -5.65 -11.08
C LEU A 79 -15.88 -5.39 -11.82
N GLY A 80 -15.50 -6.32 -12.71
CA GLY A 80 -14.33 -6.21 -13.57
C GLY A 80 -14.56 -5.40 -14.85
N GLN A 81 -15.79 -4.93 -15.10
CA GLN A 81 -16.23 -4.33 -16.36
C GLN A 81 -15.84 -5.19 -17.56
N TYR A 82 -16.39 -6.41 -17.57
CA TYR A 82 -16.22 -7.36 -18.67
C TYR A 82 -17.01 -6.93 -19.90
N ASN A 83 -16.39 -6.99 -21.06
CA ASN A 83 -17.02 -6.83 -22.36
C ASN A 83 -17.18 -8.23 -22.98
N GLU A 84 -18.42 -8.67 -23.19
CA GLU A 84 -18.72 -9.97 -23.77
C GLU A 84 -18.32 -10.06 -25.25
N ASP A 85 -18.47 -8.97 -26.02
CA ASP A 85 -18.13 -8.94 -27.46
C ASP A 85 -16.62 -9.07 -27.68
N LEU A 86 -15.83 -8.41 -26.83
CA LEU A 86 -14.37 -8.42 -26.91
C LEU A 86 -13.73 -9.50 -26.05
N ASN A 87 -14.51 -10.23 -25.24
CA ASN A 87 -14.03 -11.25 -24.31
C ASN A 87 -12.92 -10.75 -23.37
N THR A 88 -12.99 -9.48 -22.93
CA THR A 88 -11.92 -8.79 -22.17
C THR A 88 -12.47 -7.95 -21.01
N TYR A 89 -11.64 -7.77 -19.99
CA TYR A 89 -11.92 -6.94 -18.81
C TYR A 89 -11.24 -5.58 -18.90
N THR A 90 -11.96 -4.51 -18.57
CA THR A 90 -11.35 -3.19 -18.32
C THR A 90 -10.57 -3.18 -16.99
N HIS A 91 -11.09 -3.84 -15.96
CA HIS A 91 -10.50 -3.93 -14.62
C HIS A 91 -10.29 -5.39 -14.15
N PRO A 92 -9.44 -6.17 -14.83
CA PRO A 92 -9.26 -7.60 -14.56
C PRO A 92 -8.78 -7.91 -13.13
N SER A 93 -7.99 -7.00 -12.54
CA SER A 93 -7.53 -7.14 -11.15
C SER A 93 -8.68 -7.14 -10.14
N ASN A 94 -9.80 -6.48 -10.43
CA ASN A 94 -10.95 -6.49 -9.54
C ASN A 94 -11.64 -7.85 -9.55
N ALA A 95 -11.82 -8.44 -10.73
CA ALA A 95 -12.40 -9.77 -10.92
C ALA A 95 -11.55 -10.87 -10.27
N LEU A 96 -10.21 -10.82 -10.38
CA LEU A 96 -9.33 -11.78 -9.70
C LEU A 96 -9.38 -11.65 -8.18
N LYS A 97 -9.25 -10.41 -7.67
CA LYS A 97 -9.20 -10.16 -6.22
C LYS A 97 -10.50 -10.54 -5.52
N ILE A 98 -11.65 -10.36 -6.17
CA ILE A 98 -12.93 -10.74 -5.56
C ILE A 98 -13.03 -12.25 -5.40
N GLY A 99 -12.51 -13.04 -6.34
CA GLY A 99 -12.51 -14.51 -6.24
C GLY A 99 -11.86 -15.01 -4.95
N HIS A 100 -10.63 -14.56 -4.67
CA HIS A 100 -9.96 -14.89 -3.40
C HIS A 100 -10.73 -14.42 -2.16
N THR A 101 -11.45 -13.30 -2.27
CA THR A 101 -12.27 -12.77 -1.17
C THR A 101 -13.46 -13.66 -0.87
N ILE A 102 -14.15 -14.13 -1.91
CA ILE A 102 -15.31 -15.01 -1.81
C ILE A 102 -14.89 -16.33 -1.15
N THR A 103 -13.78 -16.93 -1.59
CA THR A 103 -13.24 -18.14 -0.96
C THR A 103 -12.98 -17.93 0.54
N GLN A 104 -12.32 -16.82 0.91
CA GLN A 104 -12.09 -16.48 2.32
C GLN A 104 -13.40 -16.29 3.10
N CYS A 105 -14.44 -15.69 2.50
CA CYS A 105 -15.73 -15.52 3.15
C CYS A 105 -16.48 -16.85 3.33
N ALA A 106 -16.44 -17.74 2.34
CA ALA A 106 -17.03 -19.07 2.44
C ALA A 106 -16.31 -19.93 3.49
N GLU A 107 -14.99 -19.85 3.58
CA GLU A 107 -14.22 -20.47 4.66
C GLU A 107 -14.60 -19.91 6.04
N ILE A 108 -14.76 -18.59 6.17
CA ILE A 108 -15.22 -17.97 7.42
C ILE A 108 -16.60 -18.50 7.79
N LEU A 109 -17.57 -18.48 6.86
CA LEU A 109 -18.92 -18.95 7.10
C LEU A 109 -18.93 -20.42 7.53
N LYS A 110 -18.21 -21.29 6.80
CA LYS A 110 -18.04 -22.70 7.16
C LYS A 110 -17.51 -22.85 8.58
N THR A 111 -16.43 -22.14 8.94
CA THR A 111 -15.87 -22.23 10.30
C THR A 111 -16.84 -21.74 11.37
N GLN A 112 -17.63 -20.70 11.09
CA GLN A 112 -18.65 -20.20 12.03
C GLN A 112 -19.77 -21.22 12.24
N LEU A 113 -20.28 -21.85 11.17
CA LEU A 113 -21.29 -22.90 11.26
C LEU A 113 -20.79 -24.10 12.07
N MET A 114 -19.55 -24.53 11.83
CA MET A 114 -18.92 -25.65 12.57
C MET A 114 -18.73 -25.34 14.05
N ILE A 115 -18.20 -24.15 14.39
CA ILE A 115 -17.97 -23.75 15.79
C ILE A 115 -19.28 -23.62 16.56
N ASN A 116 -20.34 -23.14 15.90
CA ASN A 116 -21.65 -22.95 16.51
C ASN A 116 -22.55 -24.20 16.46
N ASN A 117 -22.01 -25.36 16.07
CA ASN A 117 -22.72 -26.64 16.00
C ASN A 117 -24.02 -26.60 15.15
N HIS A 118 -23.99 -25.89 14.01
CA HIS A 118 -25.09 -25.93 13.03
C HIS A 118 -25.26 -27.32 12.41
N PRO A 119 -26.45 -27.63 11.83
CA PRO A 119 -26.70 -28.87 11.13
C PRO A 119 -25.65 -29.17 10.05
N ARG A 120 -25.28 -30.45 9.91
CA ARG A 120 -24.28 -30.90 8.92
C ARG A 120 -24.67 -30.52 7.49
N ASP A 121 -25.96 -30.52 7.17
CA ASP A 121 -26.46 -30.18 5.84
C ASP A 121 -26.15 -28.71 5.47
N GLU A 122 -26.27 -27.77 6.41
CA GLU A 122 -25.90 -26.37 6.17
C GLU A 122 -24.40 -26.20 5.90
N ILE A 123 -23.57 -26.96 6.63
CA ILE A 123 -22.12 -26.97 6.43
C ILE A 123 -21.78 -27.60 5.07
N GLN A 124 -22.49 -28.66 4.68
CA GLN A 124 -22.29 -29.34 3.41
C GLN A 124 -22.60 -28.44 2.22
N VAL A 125 -23.68 -27.66 2.28
CA VAL A 125 -24.01 -26.69 1.22
C VAL A 125 -22.86 -25.71 0.95
N VAL A 126 -22.17 -25.24 1.99
CA VAL A 126 -21.02 -24.34 1.84
C VAL A 126 -19.78 -25.08 1.30
N ASN A 127 -19.59 -26.35 1.67
CA ASN A 127 -18.53 -27.19 1.10
C ASN A 127 -18.74 -27.44 -0.39
N ASP A 128 -19.97 -27.77 -0.79
CA ASP A 128 -20.32 -28.00 -2.19
C ASP A 128 -20.10 -26.72 -3.00
N PHE A 129 -20.49 -25.56 -2.45
CA PHE A 129 -20.20 -24.27 -3.06
C PHE A 129 -18.68 -24.05 -3.24
N LEU A 130 -17.87 -24.31 -2.22
CA LEU A 130 -16.42 -24.18 -2.31
C LEU A 130 -15.82 -25.09 -3.38
N GLN A 131 -16.30 -26.33 -3.51
CA GLN A 131 -15.83 -27.29 -4.51
C GLN A 131 -16.15 -26.81 -5.93
N VAL A 132 -17.40 -26.40 -6.17
CA VAL A 132 -17.82 -25.81 -7.45
C VAL A 132 -16.97 -24.57 -7.76
N PHE A 133 -16.82 -23.68 -6.77
CA PHE A 133 -16.07 -22.44 -6.94
C PHE A 133 -14.61 -22.68 -7.30
N GLN A 134 -13.92 -23.60 -6.62
CA GLN A 134 -12.51 -23.90 -6.91
C GLN A 134 -12.31 -24.52 -8.29
N THR A 135 -13.26 -25.31 -8.76
CA THR A 135 -13.19 -25.99 -10.06
C THR A 135 -13.50 -25.03 -11.21
N GLU A 136 -14.60 -24.27 -11.09
CA GLU A 136 -15.18 -23.52 -12.21
C GLU A 136 -14.69 -22.08 -12.31
N TRP A 137 -14.22 -21.47 -11.21
CA TRP A 137 -13.82 -20.06 -11.20
C TRP A 137 -12.65 -19.75 -12.13
N LYS A 138 -11.75 -20.73 -12.32
CA LYS A 138 -10.62 -20.60 -13.25
C LYS A 138 -11.10 -20.33 -14.66
N PHE A 139 -12.03 -21.14 -15.15
CA PHE A 139 -12.54 -21.10 -16.51
C PHE A 139 -13.51 -19.93 -16.71
N SER A 140 -14.31 -19.62 -15.69
CA SER A 140 -15.33 -18.57 -15.77
C SER A 140 -14.78 -17.15 -15.70
N VAL A 141 -13.69 -16.92 -14.94
CA VAL A 141 -13.20 -15.57 -14.64
C VAL A 141 -11.68 -15.47 -14.71
N SER A 142 -10.96 -16.35 -14.02
CA SER A 142 -9.54 -16.09 -13.74
C SER A 142 -8.63 -16.20 -14.96
N SER A 143 -8.94 -17.09 -15.90
CA SER A 143 -8.14 -17.28 -17.12
C SER A 143 -8.08 -15.98 -17.95
N ASN A 144 -9.24 -15.47 -18.35
CA ASN A 144 -9.35 -14.26 -19.18
C ASN A 144 -8.79 -13.04 -18.43
N ALA A 145 -9.09 -12.90 -17.14
CA ALA A 145 -8.57 -11.78 -16.34
C ALA A 145 -7.04 -11.81 -16.22
N ASN A 146 -6.41 -12.98 -16.11
CA ASN A 146 -4.95 -13.09 -16.09
C ASN A 146 -4.33 -12.76 -17.45
N GLN A 147 -4.95 -13.21 -18.54
CA GLN A 147 -4.53 -12.89 -19.90
C GLN A 147 -4.57 -11.38 -20.14
N ASP A 148 -5.66 -10.71 -19.78
CA ASP A 148 -5.78 -9.26 -19.91
C ASP A 148 -4.74 -8.50 -19.09
N ILE A 149 -4.40 -8.98 -17.89
CA ILE A 149 -3.32 -8.39 -17.10
C ILE A 149 -1.98 -8.58 -17.80
N GLY A 150 -1.73 -9.76 -18.38
CA GLY A 150 -0.54 -10.05 -19.17
C GLY A 150 -0.41 -9.11 -20.36
N THR A 151 -1.45 -9.03 -21.18
CA THR A 151 -1.52 -8.15 -22.36
C THR A 151 -1.36 -6.68 -21.99
N LYS A 152 -2.03 -6.20 -20.94
CA LYS A 152 -1.89 -4.82 -20.46
C LYS A 152 -0.48 -4.52 -19.96
N LYS A 153 0.19 -5.48 -19.32
CA LYS A 153 1.59 -5.32 -18.88
C LYS A 153 2.54 -5.31 -20.08
N PHE A 154 2.31 -6.17 -21.06
CA PHE A 154 3.13 -6.28 -22.26
C PHE A 154 3.02 -5.02 -23.12
N ASN A 155 1.80 -4.50 -23.34
CA ASN A 155 1.55 -3.30 -24.12
C ASN A 155 1.92 -1.99 -23.39
N LYS A 156 2.22 -2.06 -22.09
CA LYS A 156 2.62 -0.88 -21.32
C LYS A 156 4.06 -0.52 -21.70
N SER A 157 4.20 0.48 -22.58
CA SER A 157 5.50 1.10 -22.82
C SER A 157 6.00 1.77 -21.53
N ILE A 158 7.19 1.35 -21.07
CA ILE A 158 7.89 1.97 -19.94
C ILE A 158 9.10 2.67 -20.54
N ALA A 159 8.99 3.98 -20.77
CA ALA A 159 10.15 4.79 -21.11
C ALA A 159 11.03 4.91 -19.87
N MET A 160 12.27 4.43 -19.97
CA MET A 160 13.27 4.65 -18.93
C MET A 160 13.71 6.11 -18.98
N PRO A 161 13.82 6.80 -17.83
CA PRO A 161 14.37 8.15 -17.81
C PRO A 161 15.82 8.09 -18.29
N ASP A 162 16.18 8.95 -19.24
CA ASP A 162 17.56 9.13 -19.67
C ASP A 162 18.40 9.84 -18.60
N ALA A 163 19.72 9.90 -18.81
CA ALA A 163 20.64 10.57 -17.88
C ALA A 163 20.28 12.05 -17.68
N LYS A 164 19.80 12.73 -18.73
CA LYS A 164 19.42 14.14 -18.68
C LYS A 164 18.24 14.37 -17.73
N ASN A 165 17.21 13.53 -17.79
CA ASN A 165 16.06 13.58 -16.88
C ASN A 165 16.48 13.36 -15.43
N ILE A 166 17.42 12.45 -15.18
CA ILE A 166 17.98 12.21 -13.84
C ILE A 166 18.70 13.47 -13.33
N SER A 167 19.51 14.12 -14.18
CA SER A 167 20.21 15.35 -13.82
C SER A 167 19.27 16.52 -13.55
N ILE A 168 18.20 16.69 -14.34
CA ILE A 168 17.18 17.71 -14.14
C ILE A 168 16.50 17.51 -12.78
N LEU A 169 16.03 16.29 -12.51
CA LEU A 169 15.38 15.95 -11.25
C LEU A 169 16.31 16.16 -10.05
N HIS A 170 17.58 15.73 -10.16
CA HIS A 170 18.57 15.92 -9.10
C HIS A 170 18.83 17.41 -8.82
N THR A 171 19.00 18.21 -9.86
CA THR A 171 19.21 19.67 -9.75
C THR A 171 18.01 20.36 -9.13
N TYR A 172 16.80 20.01 -9.58
CA TYR A 172 15.55 20.52 -9.02
C TYR A 172 15.45 20.20 -7.52
N LEU A 173 15.64 18.93 -7.12
CA LEU A 173 15.56 18.51 -5.72
C LEU A 173 16.62 19.21 -4.85
N SER A 174 17.84 19.36 -5.36
CA SER A 174 18.93 20.04 -4.64
C SER A 174 18.60 21.52 -4.43
N SER A 175 18.07 22.19 -5.45
CA SER A 175 17.62 23.59 -5.37
C SER A 175 16.45 23.76 -4.38
N GLN A 176 15.44 22.88 -4.42
CA GLN A 176 14.31 22.93 -3.50
C GLN A 176 14.73 22.69 -2.04
N LEU A 177 15.67 21.75 -1.81
CA LEU A 177 16.18 21.50 -0.47
C LEU A 177 16.95 22.72 0.03
N ALA A 178 17.85 23.28 -0.78
CA ALA A 178 18.61 24.49 -0.42
C ALA A 178 17.67 25.66 -0.10
N LYS A 179 16.64 25.89 -0.93
CA LYS A 179 15.61 26.90 -0.69
C LYS A 179 14.92 26.71 0.65
N GLY A 180 14.41 25.50 0.92
CA GLY A 180 13.72 25.20 2.18
C GLY A 180 14.64 25.36 3.40
N MET A 181 15.89 24.92 3.30
CA MET A 181 16.87 25.06 4.38
C MET A 181 17.25 26.52 4.65
N ASN A 182 17.40 27.35 3.60
CA ASN A 182 17.68 28.78 3.73
C ASN A 182 16.52 29.54 4.37
N CYS A 183 15.26 29.21 4.01
CA CYS A 183 14.07 29.75 4.68
C CYS A 183 14.10 29.45 6.19
N ILE A 184 14.40 28.21 6.58
CA ILE A 184 14.49 27.81 7.99
C ILE A 184 15.61 28.58 8.71
N GLN A 185 16.79 28.72 8.09
CA GLN A 185 17.91 29.47 8.65
C GLN A 185 17.59 30.96 8.81
N SER A 186 16.75 31.52 7.93
CA SER A 186 16.28 32.90 7.98
C SER A 186 15.15 33.12 8.99
N GLY A 187 14.76 32.09 9.75
CA GLY A 187 13.72 32.13 10.78
C GLY A 187 12.30 31.85 10.28
N GLU A 188 12.12 31.53 9.00
CA GLU A 188 10.82 31.23 8.41
C GLU A 188 10.38 29.78 8.74
N ILE A 189 9.82 29.60 9.94
CA ILE A 189 9.36 28.29 10.43
C ILE A 189 7.84 28.22 10.28
N ASN A 190 7.38 27.71 9.13
CA ASN A 190 5.97 27.45 8.87
C ASN A 190 5.72 26.05 8.27
N LYS A 191 4.44 25.68 8.14
CA LYS A 191 4.03 24.35 7.67
C LYS A 191 4.44 24.08 6.23
N ASP A 192 4.46 25.11 5.38
CA ASP A 192 4.76 24.98 3.95
C ASP A 192 6.25 24.77 3.70
N VAL A 193 7.10 25.51 4.41
CA VAL A 193 8.56 25.31 4.40
C VAL A 193 8.91 23.91 4.92
N TYR A 194 8.31 23.49 6.02
CA TYR A 194 8.50 22.13 6.55
C TYR A 194 8.06 21.06 5.57
N LYS A 195 6.88 21.22 4.96
CA LYS A 195 6.37 20.31 3.93
C LYS A 195 7.33 20.23 2.74
N LEU A 196 7.83 21.36 2.24
CA LEU A 196 8.80 21.41 1.15
C LEU A 196 10.05 20.60 1.47
N VAL A 197 10.66 20.83 2.64
CA VAL A 197 11.87 20.12 3.06
C VAL A 197 11.58 18.63 3.24
N CYS A 198 10.48 18.25 3.89
CA CYS A 198 10.10 16.85 4.05
C CYS A 198 9.90 16.12 2.72
N GLN A 199 9.11 16.69 1.80
CA GLN A 199 8.81 16.05 0.51
C GLN A 199 10.05 15.94 -0.36
N THR A 200 10.90 16.98 -0.37
CA THR A 200 12.15 17.01 -1.14
C THR A 200 13.14 16.00 -0.60
N LEU A 201 13.38 16.02 0.72
CA LEU A 201 14.33 15.11 1.38
C LEU A 201 13.88 13.65 1.28
N LEU A 202 12.59 13.37 1.48
CA LEU A 202 12.02 12.04 1.28
C LEU A 202 12.28 11.53 -0.14
N THR A 203 12.06 12.38 -1.15
CA THR A 203 12.30 12.03 -2.56
C THR A 203 13.77 11.75 -2.83
N GLN A 204 14.67 12.59 -2.34
CA GLN A 204 16.11 12.39 -2.50
C GLN A 204 16.58 11.08 -1.85
N ILE A 205 16.11 10.76 -0.63
CA ILE A 205 16.47 9.52 0.07
C ILE A 205 15.96 8.30 -0.70
N ILE A 206 14.74 8.35 -1.25
CA ILE A 206 14.19 7.27 -2.08
C ILE A 206 15.06 7.03 -3.31
N ILE A 207 15.44 8.09 -4.03
CA ILE A 207 16.24 8.00 -5.25
C ILE A 207 17.65 7.48 -4.95
N LEU A 208 18.34 8.07 -3.95
CA LEU A 208 19.69 7.70 -3.56
C LEU A 208 19.78 6.22 -3.16
N ASN A 209 18.81 5.75 -2.38
CA ASN A 209 18.83 4.38 -1.86
C ASN A 209 18.15 3.36 -2.79
N ARG A 210 17.54 3.81 -3.89
CA ARG A 210 16.70 3.00 -4.80
C ARG A 210 15.69 2.12 -4.04
N ARG A 211 15.10 2.69 -2.98
CA ARG A 211 14.18 1.96 -2.07
C ARG A 211 12.73 2.14 -2.47
N ARG A 212 11.87 1.24 -2.00
CA ARG A 212 10.43 1.44 -2.18
C ARG A 212 10.03 2.66 -1.36
N SER A 213 9.25 3.55 -1.97
CA SER A 213 8.74 4.76 -1.31
C SER A 213 8.10 4.48 0.04
N GLY A 214 7.39 3.35 0.17
CA GLY A 214 6.80 2.91 1.42
C GLY A 214 7.82 2.62 2.54
N GLU A 215 8.99 2.10 2.22
CA GLU A 215 10.03 1.83 3.22
C GLU A 215 10.57 3.14 3.78
N VAL A 216 10.77 4.15 2.92
CA VAL A 216 11.34 5.44 3.30
C VAL A 216 10.32 6.36 3.98
N GLU A 217 9.07 6.39 3.52
CA GLU A 217 8.02 7.23 4.13
C GLU A 217 7.67 6.81 5.58
N ARG A 218 8.02 5.57 5.96
CA ARG A 218 7.76 4.99 7.28
C ARG A 218 9.00 4.91 8.18
N ILE A 219 10.09 5.55 7.79
CA ILE A 219 11.28 5.65 8.64
C ILE A 219 10.90 6.33 9.95
N LYS A 220 11.23 5.68 11.07
CA LYS A 220 11.05 6.26 12.40
C LYS A 220 12.26 7.07 12.81
N ILE A 221 12.04 8.07 13.64
CA ILE A 221 13.12 8.88 14.22
C ILE A 221 14.11 7.99 15.00
N GLU A 222 13.59 7.04 15.77
CA GLU A 222 14.39 6.08 16.53
C GLU A 222 15.34 5.28 15.63
N ASN A 223 14.96 4.93 14.40
CA ASN A 223 15.85 4.21 13.49
C ASN A 223 17.10 5.03 13.16
N TYR A 224 16.94 6.35 13.04
CA TYR A 224 18.03 7.26 12.76
C TYR A 224 18.82 7.63 14.02
N LEU A 225 18.16 7.84 15.16
CA LEU A 225 18.84 8.20 16.41
C LEU A 225 19.65 7.03 17.00
N ASN A 226 19.12 5.81 16.91
CA ASN A 226 19.78 4.60 17.41
C ASN A 226 20.80 4.03 16.40
N ARG A 227 21.17 4.81 15.38
CA ARG A 227 22.16 4.38 14.41
C ARG A 227 23.50 4.14 15.09
N ASP A 228 24.13 3.05 14.74
CA ASP A 228 25.50 2.80 15.15
C ASP A 228 26.44 3.67 14.30
N LYS A 229 27.08 4.64 14.96
CA LYS A 229 28.03 5.56 14.33
C LYS A 229 29.36 4.89 13.98
N ASN A 230 29.62 3.70 14.53
CA ASN A 230 30.89 2.98 14.41
C ASN A 230 30.79 1.75 13.45
N LYS A 231 29.59 1.21 13.19
CA LYS A 231 29.39 -0.03 12.39
C LYS A 231 29.62 0.06 10.88
N ILE A 232 29.88 1.24 10.33
CA ILE A 232 29.72 1.47 8.88
C ILE A 232 30.91 0.94 8.05
N GLN A 233 32.04 0.61 8.66
CA GLN A 233 33.28 0.64 7.90
C GLN A 233 33.79 -0.72 7.42
N GLU A 234 33.90 -1.77 8.24
CA GLU A 234 34.75 -2.92 7.82
C GLU A 234 34.17 -3.81 6.71
N ASP A 235 32.93 -4.28 6.84
CA ASP A 235 32.37 -5.25 5.88
C ASP A 235 32.03 -4.63 4.52
N ILE A 236 31.66 -3.35 4.53
CA ILE A 236 31.38 -2.58 3.31
C ILE A 236 32.70 -2.18 2.64
N GLN A 237 33.72 -1.76 3.41
CA GLN A 237 35.02 -1.39 2.84
C GLN A 237 35.69 -2.53 2.07
N LYS A 238 35.49 -3.78 2.50
CA LYS A 238 36.02 -4.98 1.83
C LYS A 238 35.37 -5.28 0.48
N ALA A 239 34.14 -4.78 0.24
CA ALA A 239 33.36 -5.06 -0.96
C ALA A 239 33.31 -3.89 -1.96
N LEU A 240 33.79 -2.70 -1.57
CA LEU A 240 33.77 -1.48 -2.38
C LEU A 240 35.08 -1.25 -3.12
N SER A 241 35.01 -0.67 -4.31
CA SER A 241 36.17 -0.11 -5.00
C SER A 241 36.79 1.06 -4.20
N SER A 242 38.03 1.44 -4.52
CA SER A 242 38.72 2.56 -3.84
C SER A 242 37.93 3.87 -3.89
N VAL A 243 37.29 4.17 -5.02
CA VAL A 243 36.46 5.35 -5.23
C VAL A 243 35.17 5.28 -4.40
N GLU A 244 34.47 4.15 -4.43
CA GLU A 244 33.26 3.96 -3.62
C GLU A 244 33.57 4.00 -2.13
N ASN A 245 34.75 3.53 -1.72
CA ASN A 245 35.21 3.63 -0.34
C ASN A 245 35.48 5.07 0.10
N GLN A 246 35.99 5.90 -0.78
CA GLN A 246 36.19 7.31 -0.48
C GLN A 246 34.85 8.06 -0.40
N LEU A 247 33.89 7.71 -1.26
CA LEU A 247 32.54 8.27 -1.24
C LEU A 247 31.72 7.81 -0.03
N SER A 248 31.87 6.54 0.38
CA SER A 248 31.11 5.95 1.49
C SER A 248 31.51 6.51 2.86
N LYS A 249 32.76 6.96 3.03
CA LYS A 249 33.25 7.60 4.26
C LYS A 249 32.42 8.81 4.69
N ASN A 250 31.80 9.50 3.74
CA ASN A 250 31.01 10.71 3.99
C ASN A 250 29.51 10.43 4.14
N LEU A 251 29.08 9.17 4.05
CA LEU A 251 27.66 8.80 4.14
C LEU A 251 27.30 8.32 5.54
N VAL A 252 26.15 8.78 6.04
CA VAL A 252 25.55 8.25 7.26
C VAL A 252 24.66 7.07 6.89
N ARG A 253 24.88 5.92 7.53
CA ARG A 253 24.06 4.72 7.39
C ARG A 253 23.26 4.45 8.66
N PHE A 254 22.01 4.05 8.48
CA PHE A 254 21.20 3.46 9.55
C PHE A 254 20.32 2.35 8.98
N GLU A 255 19.73 1.54 9.85
CA GLU A 255 18.92 0.39 9.44
C GLU A 255 17.44 0.59 9.76
N ILE A 256 16.60 0.18 8.82
CA ILE A 256 15.15 0.18 8.95
C ILE A 256 14.62 -1.24 8.77
N ARG A 257 13.43 -1.52 9.30
CA ARG A 257 12.82 -2.85 9.20
C ARG A 257 12.18 -3.05 7.83
N GLY A 258 12.72 -3.98 7.04
CA GLY A 258 12.15 -4.46 5.79
C GLY A 258 11.17 -5.63 5.96
N LYS A 259 10.76 -6.22 4.83
CA LYS A 259 9.86 -7.39 4.82
C LYS A 259 10.47 -8.55 5.63
N ARG A 260 9.60 -9.26 6.36
CA ARG A 260 9.97 -10.43 7.20
C ARG A 260 11.05 -10.12 8.25
N GLY A 261 11.14 -8.87 8.70
CA GLY A 261 12.08 -8.47 9.75
C GLY A 261 13.52 -8.26 9.30
N ARG A 262 13.82 -8.34 8.00
CA ARG A 262 15.18 -8.08 7.50
C ARG A 262 15.58 -6.62 7.73
N GLY A 263 16.78 -6.40 8.25
CA GLY A 263 17.38 -5.07 8.33
C GLY A 263 17.68 -4.55 6.92
N VAL A 264 17.31 -3.30 6.66
CA VAL A 264 17.50 -2.64 5.36
C VAL A 264 18.31 -1.37 5.58
N PRO A 265 19.51 -1.24 4.99
CA PRO A 265 20.31 -0.03 5.16
C PRO A 265 19.71 1.13 4.36
N VAL A 266 19.78 2.31 4.96
CA VAL A 266 19.49 3.62 4.40
C VAL A 266 20.72 4.50 4.56
N LEU A 267 21.15 5.12 3.47
CA LEU A 267 22.28 6.02 3.36
C LEU A 267 21.77 7.46 3.22
N LEU A 268 22.45 8.39 3.88
CA LEU A 268 22.23 9.83 3.80
C LEU A 268 23.56 10.52 3.45
N THR A 269 23.50 11.51 2.57
CA THR A 269 24.61 12.46 2.39
C THR A 269 24.70 13.40 3.61
N PRO A 270 25.83 14.11 3.80
CA PRO A 270 25.96 15.09 4.88
C PRO A 270 24.85 16.16 4.87
N ASP A 271 24.44 16.62 3.69
CA ASP A 271 23.38 17.63 3.58
C ASP A 271 21.99 17.06 3.89
N MET A 272 21.74 15.81 3.48
CA MET A 272 20.52 15.10 3.91
C MET A 272 20.50 14.91 5.43
N GLN A 273 21.64 14.57 6.03
CA GLN A 273 21.76 14.43 7.48
C GLN A 273 21.43 15.74 8.20
N LYS A 274 22.04 16.86 7.77
CA LYS A 274 21.74 18.20 8.32
C LYS A 274 20.25 18.53 8.21
N ALA A 275 19.62 18.22 7.08
CA ALA A 275 18.20 18.43 6.88
C ALA A 275 17.36 17.54 7.81
N VAL A 276 17.69 16.25 7.98
CA VAL A 276 17.03 15.37 8.95
C VAL A 276 17.14 15.93 10.37
N ASP A 277 18.33 16.34 10.79
CA ASP A 277 18.58 16.86 12.14
C ASP A 277 17.76 18.14 12.40
N ILE A 278 17.62 19.02 11.40
CA ILE A 278 16.76 20.21 11.47
C ILE A 278 15.28 19.83 11.54
N LEU A 279 14.80 18.91 10.69
CA LEU A 279 13.41 18.46 10.72
C LEU A 279 13.02 17.86 12.07
N ILE A 280 13.93 17.11 12.72
CA ILE A 280 13.69 16.55 14.06
C ILE A 280 13.56 17.66 15.11
N LYS A 281 14.40 18.70 15.06
CA LYS A 281 14.34 19.84 15.98
C LYS A 281 13.05 20.66 15.82
N MET A 282 12.55 20.82 14.60
CA MET A 282 11.37 21.64 14.29
C MET A 282 10.03 21.02 14.73
N ARG A 283 10.02 19.74 15.13
CA ARG A 283 8.77 19.00 15.41
C ARG A 283 7.90 19.68 16.46
N LYS A 284 8.50 20.18 17.55
CA LYS A 284 7.78 20.88 18.62
C LYS A 284 7.13 22.16 18.11
N SER A 285 7.86 22.95 17.32
CA SER A 285 7.38 24.24 16.79
C SER A 285 6.25 24.10 15.76
N LEU A 286 6.07 22.93 15.16
CA LEU A 286 5.12 22.70 14.05
C LEU A 286 3.93 21.83 14.43
N ASN A 287 3.64 21.66 15.72
CA ASN A 287 2.53 20.84 16.22
C ASN A 287 2.55 19.41 15.67
N ILE A 288 3.74 18.83 15.57
CA ILE A 288 3.89 17.41 15.29
C ILE A 288 3.76 16.67 16.61
N LEU A 289 2.74 15.82 16.72
CA LEU A 289 2.44 15.08 17.94
C LEU A 289 3.64 14.20 18.34
N GLU A 290 3.93 14.17 19.64
CA GLU A 290 5.02 13.34 20.18
C GLU A 290 4.79 11.85 19.90
N SER A 291 3.52 11.43 19.85
CA SER A 291 3.12 10.07 19.50
C SER A 291 3.46 9.66 18.07
N ASN A 292 3.71 10.61 17.14
CA ASN A 292 3.96 10.30 15.74
C ASN A 292 5.43 9.88 15.55
N PRO A 293 5.75 8.61 15.27
CA PRO A 293 7.14 8.15 15.26
C PRO A 293 7.90 8.52 13.98
N TYR A 294 7.20 8.99 12.94
CA TYR A 294 7.77 9.11 11.60
C TYR A 294 8.69 10.32 11.45
N MET A 295 9.80 10.13 10.73
CA MET A 295 10.76 11.17 10.37
C MET A 295 10.11 12.25 9.49
N PHE A 296 9.30 11.82 8.51
CA PHE A 296 8.57 12.69 7.57
C PHE A 296 7.10 12.86 7.99
N ALA A 297 6.87 13.14 9.28
CA ALA A 297 5.54 13.24 9.85
C ALA A 297 4.74 14.40 9.26
N THR A 298 3.43 14.22 9.08
CA THR A 298 2.52 15.32 8.76
C THR A 298 2.06 16.03 10.04
N PRO A 299 2.12 17.37 10.11
CA PRO A 299 1.59 18.12 11.26
C PRO A 299 0.15 17.75 11.62
N PHE A 300 -0.22 17.82 12.89
CA PHE A 300 -1.57 17.50 13.41
C PHE A 300 -2.06 16.07 13.19
N THR A 301 -1.17 15.13 12.86
CA THR A 301 -1.54 13.72 12.66
C THR A 301 -0.88 12.81 13.68
N ILE A 302 -1.63 11.84 14.20
CA ILE A 302 -1.16 10.88 15.20
C ILE A 302 -0.07 9.97 14.60
N GLU A 303 -0.27 9.50 13.37
CA GLU A 303 0.65 8.60 12.65
C GLU A 303 0.66 8.88 11.14
N GLY A 304 0.47 10.14 10.73
CA GLY A 304 0.55 10.51 9.32
C GLY A 304 2.00 10.79 8.91
N SER A 305 2.37 10.35 7.71
CA SER A 305 3.61 10.74 7.04
C SER A 305 3.36 11.15 5.60
N TYR A 306 4.23 11.98 5.06
CA TYR A 306 4.18 12.34 3.64
C TYR A 306 4.39 11.10 2.77
N ARG A 307 3.49 10.91 1.80
CA ARG A 307 3.50 9.70 0.96
C ARG A 307 4.61 9.80 -0.08
N GLY A 308 5.56 8.87 -0.04
CA GLY A 308 6.73 8.91 -0.92
C GLY A 308 6.36 8.77 -2.40
N THR A 309 5.31 8.01 -2.72
CA THR A 309 4.78 7.91 -4.09
C THR A 309 4.24 9.23 -4.62
N ASP A 310 3.62 10.03 -3.76
CA ASP A 310 3.05 11.32 -4.18
C ASP A 310 4.19 12.33 -4.34
N CYS A 311 5.19 12.31 -3.43
CA CYS A 311 6.38 13.17 -3.52
C CYS A 311 7.19 12.92 -4.79
N LEU A 312 7.43 11.64 -5.15
CA LEU A 312 8.11 11.28 -6.40
C LEU A 312 7.38 11.81 -7.64
N ARG A 313 6.05 11.67 -7.67
CA ARG A 313 5.23 12.13 -8.80
C ARG A 313 5.25 13.65 -8.90
N ASP A 314 5.09 14.34 -7.77
CA ASP A 314 5.11 15.80 -7.73
C ASP A 314 6.47 16.34 -8.19
N ALA A 315 7.57 15.73 -7.74
CA ALA A 315 8.91 16.12 -8.15
C ALA A 315 9.12 15.89 -9.65
N ALA A 316 8.73 14.73 -10.18
CA ALA A 316 8.86 14.41 -11.60
C ALA A 316 7.98 15.28 -12.51
N THR A 317 6.91 15.89 -11.99
CA THR A 317 6.02 16.78 -12.75
C THR A 317 6.49 18.24 -12.71
N LYS A 318 7.23 18.63 -11.67
CA LYS A 318 7.68 20.00 -11.42
C LYS A 318 9.13 20.27 -11.83
N SER A 319 9.93 19.22 -12.00
CA SER A 319 11.30 19.27 -12.51
C SER A 319 11.31 19.46 -14.02
#